data_AF-A0A177EFH7-F1
#
_entry.id   AF-A0A177EFH7-F1
#
_cell.length_a   1.000
_cell.length_b   1.000
_cell.length_c   1.000
_cell.angle_alpha   90.00
_cell.angle_beta   90.00
_cell.angle_gamma   90.00
#
_symmetry.space_group_name_H-M   'P 1'
#
loop_
_entity.id
_entity.type
_entity.pdbx_description
1 polymer ?
#
loop_
_entity_poly.entity_id
_entity_poly.type
_entity_poly.pdbx_seq_one_letter_code
_entity_poly.pdbx_strand_id
1 'polypeptide(L)'
;MIIQSCILTAGKECKTPIKYVPTRETFDQYAHYYMKEPQELFDEVNATACIENESEEEISSEEKEDNEIRPTDRIAVALTTEDDELRLDTYLLDSETNAFYVHHDVFLHGIPTGLAVCDRNEDPLSFVSNEDGTIAIYRMFVTNHFLPDGIIPAHTSKINSIVADTTSILTNDSETIKAWDIATQKNTFTHSRKQKAIALKDSLIYFSDEASVYMVDTREGKEVKLFTAMNEITSISSTSNSVAAGTISGDIVYTINQSKERTFAAHTKKINNLVVSMDRYVVSASSDETISLFDMENGEIVERKSTGIESVTVSLPTDTVNIYAYANEDGELSAGSFEEAILRIE
;
A
#
# COMPACT_ATOMS: atom_id res chain seq x y z
N MET A 1 -8.27 9.81 10.45
CA MET A 1 -8.56 9.70 9.00
C MET A 1 -7.50 8.83 8.32
N ILE A 2 -7.93 7.81 7.58
CA ILE A 2 -7.03 6.99 6.77
C ILE A 2 -6.69 7.70 5.46
N ILE A 3 -5.39 7.83 5.19
CA ILE A 3 -4.83 8.37 3.96
C ILE A 3 -4.76 7.27 2.89
N GLN A 4 -4.22 6.10 3.26
CA GLN A 4 -4.09 4.94 2.39
C GLN A 4 -3.99 3.68 3.25
N SER A 5 -4.52 2.55 2.76
CA SER A 5 -4.44 1.26 3.42
C SER A 5 -4.02 0.14 2.47
N CYS A 6 -3.45 -0.93 3.01
CA CYS A 6 -3.10 -2.15 2.30
C CYS A 6 -3.43 -3.37 3.17
N ILE A 7 -4.16 -4.34 2.63
CA ILE A 7 -4.41 -5.63 3.26
C ILE A 7 -3.47 -6.70 2.67
N LEU A 8 -2.86 -7.50 3.55
CA LEU A 8 -1.87 -8.50 3.19
C LEU A 8 -2.50 -9.88 2.95
N THR A 9 -1.76 -10.70 2.20
CA THR A 9 -2.02 -12.13 2.06
C THR A 9 -1.92 -12.84 3.42
N ALA A 10 -2.72 -13.88 3.66
CA ALA A 10 -2.63 -14.69 4.87
C ALA A 10 -1.28 -15.46 4.93
N GLY A 11 -1.04 -16.14 6.05
CA GLY A 11 0.10 -17.05 6.22
C GLY A 11 1.31 -16.44 6.93
N LYS A 12 1.16 -15.28 7.56
CA LYS A 12 2.21 -14.63 8.34
C LYS A 12 2.18 -15.15 9.77
N GLU A 13 3.34 -15.35 10.38
CA GLU A 13 3.44 -15.83 11.75
C GLU A 13 4.43 -14.96 12.53
N CYS A 14 3.99 -14.40 13.65
CA CYS A 14 4.85 -13.72 14.61
C CYS A 14 4.42 -14.12 16.02
N LYS A 15 5.20 -14.99 16.67
CA LYS A 15 4.91 -15.45 18.05
C LYS A 15 5.31 -14.46 19.13
N THR A 16 6.28 -13.62 18.82
CA THR A 16 6.82 -12.65 19.76
C THR A 16 7.28 -11.46 18.94
N PRO A 17 6.64 -10.29 19.13
CA PRO A 17 7.06 -9.08 18.44
C PRO A 17 8.52 -8.76 18.74
N ILE A 18 9.20 -8.25 17.73
CA ILE A 18 10.58 -7.79 17.89
C ILE A 18 10.52 -6.43 18.57
N LYS A 19 11.07 -6.30 19.79
CA LYS A 19 11.21 -4.99 20.40
C LYS A 19 12.16 -4.13 19.58
N TYR A 20 11.76 -2.91 19.24
CA TYR A 20 12.63 -1.96 18.59
C TYR A 20 13.78 -1.57 19.53
N VAL A 21 15.03 -1.75 19.06
CA VAL A 21 16.23 -1.36 19.81
C VAL A 21 17.14 -0.58 18.84
N PRO A 22 17.04 0.76 18.81
CA PRO A 22 17.88 1.56 17.93
C PRO A 22 19.34 1.53 18.41
N THR A 23 20.27 1.43 17.47
CA THR A 23 21.70 1.52 17.81
C THR A 23 22.14 2.98 17.84
N ARG A 24 23.28 3.29 18.47
CA ARG A 24 23.81 4.65 18.45
C ARG A 24 24.07 5.14 17.02
N GLU A 25 24.51 4.25 16.15
CA GLU A 25 24.74 4.54 14.73
C GLU A 25 23.46 4.97 14.00
N THR A 26 22.29 4.41 14.38
CA THR A 26 20.99 4.83 13.85
C THR A 26 20.73 6.32 14.08
N PHE A 27 21.06 6.83 15.27
CA PHE A 27 20.88 8.26 15.60
C PHE A 27 21.87 9.13 14.84
N ASP A 28 23.13 8.72 14.75
CA ASP A 28 24.14 9.44 13.97
C ASP A 28 23.74 9.51 12.48
N GLN A 29 23.10 8.46 11.97
CA GLN A 29 22.63 8.39 10.59
C GLN A 29 21.38 9.26 10.34
N TYR A 30 20.40 9.27 11.25
CA TYR A 30 19.09 9.86 10.95
C TYR A 30 18.78 11.20 11.63
N ALA A 31 19.54 11.64 12.63
CA ALA A 31 19.21 12.85 13.38
C ALA A 31 19.08 14.12 12.52
N HIS A 32 19.86 14.21 11.43
CA HIS A 32 19.79 15.32 10.49
C HIS A 32 18.42 15.47 9.80
N TYR A 33 17.70 14.37 9.57
CA TYR A 33 16.33 14.39 9.03
C TYR A 33 15.32 15.00 10.00
N TYR A 34 15.60 14.94 11.30
CA TYR A 34 14.77 15.51 12.37
C TYR A 34 15.25 16.90 12.81
N MET A 35 16.24 17.47 12.14
CA MET A 35 16.86 18.76 12.50
C MET A 35 17.37 18.80 13.95
N LYS A 36 17.85 17.66 14.45
CA LYS A 36 18.36 17.48 15.82
C LYS A 36 19.80 16.98 15.79
N GLU A 37 20.53 17.21 16.88
CA GLU A 37 21.81 16.54 17.09
C GLU A 37 21.59 15.06 17.47
N PRO A 38 22.49 14.13 17.11
CA PRO A 38 22.31 12.70 17.42
C PRO A 38 22.08 12.41 18.91
N GLN A 39 22.73 13.16 19.80
CA GLN A 39 22.56 13.02 21.24
C GLN A 39 21.17 13.47 21.70
N GLU A 40 20.67 14.58 21.15
CA GLU A 40 19.36 15.14 21.51
C GLU A 40 18.24 14.17 21.12
N LEU A 41 18.29 13.64 19.88
CA LEU A 41 17.32 12.65 19.42
C LEU A 41 17.38 11.35 20.23
N PHE A 42 18.59 10.92 20.62
CA PHE A 42 18.78 9.75 21.48
C PHE A 42 18.15 9.95 22.86
N ASP A 43 18.37 11.11 23.49
CA ASP A 43 17.83 11.39 24.83
C ASP A 43 16.30 11.48 24.81
N GLU A 44 15.71 12.01 23.75
CA GLU A 44 14.26 12.06 23.55
C GLU A 44 13.64 10.68 23.35
N VAL A 45 14.19 9.87 22.42
CA VAL A 45 13.70 8.51 22.19
C VAL A 45 13.84 7.66 23.45
N ASN A 46 14.94 7.80 24.20
CA ASN A 46 15.09 7.10 25.47
C ASN A 46 14.14 7.61 26.54
N ALA A 47 13.86 8.91 26.62
CA ALA A 47 12.87 9.41 27.58
C ALA A 47 11.50 8.77 27.32
N THR A 48 11.09 8.66 26.06
CA THR A 48 9.84 7.99 25.67
C THR A 48 9.88 6.49 25.96
N ALA A 49 10.95 5.80 25.57
CA ALA A 49 11.11 4.37 25.83
C ALA A 49 11.28 4.03 27.33
N CYS A 50 11.83 4.93 28.15
CA CYS A 50 11.98 4.74 29.59
C CYS A 50 10.65 4.91 30.34
N ILE A 51 9.72 5.73 29.84
CA ILE A 51 8.35 5.79 30.37
C ILE A 51 7.66 4.43 30.22
N GLU A 52 7.98 3.67 29.18
CA GLU A 52 7.46 2.31 28.97
C GLU A 52 8.21 1.22 29.76
N ASN A 53 9.47 1.45 30.13
CA ASN A 53 10.31 0.47 30.83
C ASN A 53 10.20 0.51 32.37
N GLU A 54 9.39 1.39 32.95
CA GLU A 54 9.07 1.38 34.40
C GLU A 54 8.03 0.31 34.80
N SER A 55 8.11 -0.88 34.21
CA SER A 55 7.75 -2.16 34.85
C SER A 55 8.01 -3.31 33.88
N GLU A 56 9.12 -4.05 34.06
CA GLU A 56 9.17 -5.46 33.66
C GLU A 56 8.23 -6.27 34.60
N GLU A 57 6.94 -5.95 34.61
CA GLU A 57 5.94 -6.88 35.09
C GLU A 57 5.91 -8.05 34.10
N GLU A 58 5.79 -9.28 34.61
CA GLU A 58 5.63 -10.47 33.78
C GLU A 58 4.40 -10.25 32.88
N ILE A 59 4.64 -9.92 31.60
CA ILE A 59 3.58 -9.80 30.59
C ILE A 59 2.71 -11.04 30.71
N SER A 60 1.42 -10.82 30.98
CA SER A 60 0.49 -11.90 31.29
C SER A 60 0.37 -12.84 30.09
N SER A 61 -0.12 -14.07 30.30
CA SER A 61 -0.35 -14.98 29.17
C SER A 61 -1.36 -14.42 28.16
N GLU A 62 -2.32 -13.62 28.63
CA GLU A 62 -3.33 -12.97 27.78
C GLU A 62 -2.69 -11.88 26.91
N GLU A 63 -1.87 -11.00 27.50
CA GLU A 63 -1.14 -9.97 26.74
C GLU A 63 -0.11 -10.56 25.74
N LYS A 64 0.39 -11.78 25.98
CA LYS A 64 1.23 -12.48 25.00
C LYS A 64 0.43 -13.01 23.82
N GLU A 65 -0.81 -13.44 24.04
CA GLU A 65 -1.69 -13.89 22.97
C GLU A 65 -2.16 -12.72 22.09
N ASP A 66 -2.41 -11.55 22.67
CA ASP A 66 -2.81 -10.33 21.92
C ASP A 66 -1.70 -9.79 21.00
N ASN A 67 -0.45 -10.14 21.30
CA ASN A 67 0.74 -9.77 20.52
C ASN A 67 1.16 -10.85 19.50
N GLU A 68 0.44 -11.97 19.44
CA GLU A 68 0.71 -13.05 18.49
C GLU A 68 -0.03 -12.79 17.17
N ILE A 69 0.70 -12.86 16.06
CA ILE A 69 0.13 -12.90 14.71
C ILE A 69 0.14 -14.35 14.24
N ARG A 70 -1.04 -14.89 13.96
CA ARG A 70 -1.22 -16.27 13.52
C ARG A 70 -1.29 -16.38 12.01
N PRO A 71 -0.91 -17.52 11.40
CA PRO A 71 -0.98 -17.74 9.95
C PRO A 71 -2.37 -17.54 9.34
N THR A 72 -3.43 -17.68 10.13
CA THR A 72 -4.82 -17.50 9.71
C THR A 72 -5.24 -16.03 9.69
N ASP A 73 -4.51 -15.16 10.37
CA ASP A 73 -4.90 -13.78 10.55
C ASP A 73 -4.67 -12.99 9.27
N ARG A 74 -5.55 -12.01 9.05
CA ARG A 74 -5.39 -11.03 7.97
C ARG A 74 -4.91 -9.73 8.59
N ILE A 75 -3.79 -9.27 8.07
CA ILE A 75 -3.15 -8.04 8.51
C ILE A 75 -3.51 -6.94 7.51
N ALA A 76 -3.85 -5.76 8.00
CA ALA A 76 -3.88 -4.56 7.19
C ALA A 76 -2.97 -3.50 7.80
N VAL A 77 -2.44 -2.62 6.97
CA VAL A 77 -1.66 -1.46 7.41
C VAL A 77 -2.31 -0.22 6.83
N ALA A 78 -2.44 0.82 7.62
CA ALA A 78 -2.94 2.10 7.14
C ALA A 78 -2.07 3.27 7.62
N LEU A 79 -1.93 4.26 6.75
CA LEU A 79 -1.47 5.58 7.15
C LEU A 79 -2.66 6.32 7.75
N THR A 80 -2.55 6.66 9.02
CA THR A 80 -3.59 7.35 9.78
C THR A 80 -3.12 8.73 10.20
N THR A 81 -4.10 9.63 10.32
CA THR A 81 -3.91 10.90 10.99
C THR A 81 -4.99 11.10 12.04
N GLU A 82 -4.57 11.32 13.28
CA GLU A 82 -5.43 11.58 14.43
C GLU A 82 -4.81 12.72 15.24
N ASP A 83 -5.59 13.76 15.58
CA ASP A 83 -5.14 14.94 16.33
C ASP A 83 -3.83 15.57 15.81
N ASP A 84 -3.69 15.69 14.49
CA ASP A 84 -2.49 16.20 13.79
C ASP A 84 -1.22 15.32 13.93
N GLU A 85 -1.32 14.15 14.55
CA GLU A 85 -0.26 13.13 14.57
C GLU A 85 -0.42 12.17 13.39
N LEU A 86 0.72 11.77 12.80
CA LEU A 86 0.80 10.89 11.65
C LEU A 86 1.36 9.54 12.09
N ARG A 87 0.59 8.47 11.86
CA ARG A 87 0.94 7.13 12.30
C ARG A 87 0.81 6.10 11.20
N LEU A 88 1.55 5.02 11.36
CA LEU A 88 1.41 3.79 10.60
C LEU A 88 0.81 2.74 11.52
N ASP A 89 -0.47 2.46 11.33
CA ASP A 89 -1.21 1.55 12.18
C ASP A 89 -1.26 0.18 11.52
N THR A 90 -0.88 -0.84 12.28
CA THR A 90 -1.05 -2.24 11.88
C THR A 90 -2.32 -2.78 12.53
N TYR A 91 -3.24 -3.25 11.69
CA TYR A 91 -4.51 -3.82 12.08
C TYR A 91 -4.53 -5.33 11.86
N LEU A 92 -5.28 -6.02 12.71
CA LEU A 92 -5.69 -7.40 12.49
C LEU A 92 -7.20 -7.44 12.24
N LEU A 93 -7.61 -8.25 11.26
CA LEU A 93 -9.02 -8.48 10.96
C LEU A 93 -9.53 -9.64 11.80
N ASP A 94 -10.55 -9.38 12.59
CA ASP A 94 -11.31 -10.43 13.25
C ASP A 94 -12.25 -11.11 12.24
N SER A 95 -12.05 -12.41 12.04
CA SER A 95 -12.86 -13.22 11.12
C SER A 95 -14.31 -13.41 11.56
N GLU A 96 -14.63 -13.27 12.84
CA GLU A 96 -15.99 -13.44 13.36
C GLU A 96 -16.83 -12.18 13.18
N THR A 97 -16.23 -11.02 13.44
CA THR A 97 -16.93 -9.72 13.40
C THR A 97 -16.70 -8.94 12.10
N ASN A 98 -15.70 -9.30 11.30
CA ASN A 98 -15.19 -8.51 10.17
C ASN A 98 -14.74 -7.09 10.57
N ALA A 99 -14.39 -6.89 11.83
CA ALA A 99 -13.86 -5.62 12.33
C ALA A 99 -12.33 -5.66 12.37
N PHE A 100 -11.72 -4.51 12.12
CA PHE A 100 -10.29 -4.31 12.35
C PHE A 100 -10.04 -3.83 13.77
N TYR A 101 -9.00 -4.34 14.41
CA TYR A 101 -8.45 -3.79 15.65
C TYR A 101 -6.99 -3.44 15.45
N VAL A 102 -6.55 -2.35 16.08
CA VAL A 102 -5.14 -1.93 16.05
C VAL A 102 -4.34 -2.90 16.91
N HIS A 103 -3.37 -3.57 16.31
CA HIS A 103 -2.41 -4.39 17.04
C HIS A 103 -1.25 -3.54 17.58
N HIS A 104 -0.74 -2.61 16.77
CA HIS A 104 0.26 -1.62 17.21
C HIS A 104 0.32 -0.46 16.21
N ASP A 105 0.85 0.67 16.66
CA ASP A 105 1.11 1.86 15.87
C ASP A 105 2.59 2.23 15.87
N VAL A 106 2.99 2.99 14.85
CA VAL A 106 4.37 3.46 14.65
C VAL A 106 4.36 4.92 14.25
N PHE A 107 5.24 5.72 14.86
CA PHE A 107 5.43 7.10 14.48
C PHE A 107 6.15 7.22 13.13
N LEU A 108 5.62 8.09 12.28
CA LEU A 108 6.12 8.26 10.92
C LEU A 108 7.28 9.25 10.83
N HIS A 109 8.18 8.97 9.91
CA HIS A 109 9.21 9.89 9.47
C HIS A 109 8.63 10.83 8.41
N GLY A 110 8.55 12.12 8.73
CA GLY A 110 8.15 13.16 7.77
C GLY A 110 6.64 13.19 7.48
N ILE A 111 6.27 13.88 6.40
CA ILE A 111 4.88 14.00 5.94
C ILE A 111 4.64 12.95 4.86
N PRO A 112 3.80 11.92 5.10
CA PRO A 112 3.61 10.83 4.19
C PRO A 112 2.78 11.26 2.97
N THR A 113 3.11 10.69 1.82
CA THR A 113 2.43 10.89 0.54
C THR A 113 1.86 9.61 -0.04
N GLY A 114 2.31 8.45 0.44
CA GLY A 114 1.84 7.16 0.00
C GLY A 114 2.39 6.00 0.82
N LEU A 115 1.69 4.88 0.74
CA LEU A 115 2.00 3.62 1.41
C LEU A 115 2.14 2.50 0.38
N ALA A 116 3.17 1.67 0.52
CA ALA A 116 3.29 0.40 -0.19
C ALA A 116 3.80 -0.69 0.76
N VAL A 117 3.43 -1.94 0.50
CA VAL A 117 3.82 -3.08 1.34
C VAL A 117 4.52 -4.14 0.50
N CYS A 118 5.61 -4.67 1.03
CA CYS A 118 6.23 -5.90 0.55
C CYS A 118 5.61 -7.09 1.28
N ASP A 119 4.67 -7.77 0.63
CA ASP A 119 3.92 -8.88 1.19
C ASP A 119 4.76 -10.18 1.24
N ARG A 120 5.72 -10.21 2.17
CA ARG A 120 6.58 -11.38 2.45
C ARG A 120 5.98 -12.18 3.60
N ASN A 121 6.14 -13.51 3.56
CA ASN A 121 5.67 -14.38 4.65
C ASN A 121 6.48 -14.17 5.93
N GLU A 122 7.79 -13.97 5.78
CA GLU A 122 8.70 -13.63 6.88
C GLU A 122 9.04 -12.14 6.77
N ASP A 123 8.80 -11.40 7.86
CA ASP A 123 9.14 -9.98 8.02
C ASP A 123 8.61 -9.07 6.88
N PRO A 124 7.27 -8.92 6.76
CA PRO A 124 6.70 -8.01 5.79
C PRO A 124 7.14 -6.56 6.08
N LEU A 125 7.38 -5.83 5.00
CA LEU A 125 7.91 -4.47 5.07
C LEU A 125 6.86 -3.47 4.61
N SER A 126 6.74 -2.38 5.34
CA SER A 126 5.99 -1.19 4.93
C SER A 126 6.94 -0.12 4.43
N PHE A 127 6.57 0.53 3.34
CA PHE A 127 7.30 1.64 2.74
C PHE A 127 6.40 2.87 2.73
N VAL A 128 6.88 3.94 3.32
CA VAL A 128 6.17 5.22 3.39
C VAL A 128 6.96 6.24 2.60
N SER A 129 6.36 6.75 1.52
CA SER A 129 6.96 7.84 0.74
C SER A 129 6.61 9.18 1.35
N ASN A 130 7.52 10.16 1.26
CA ASN A 130 7.37 11.45 1.92
C ASN A 130 7.43 12.65 0.97
N GLU A 131 6.96 13.81 1.46
CA GLU A 131 7.02 15.08 0.71
C GLU A 131 8.45 15.58 0.45
N ASP A 132 9.41 15.19 1.28
CA ASP A 132 10.82 15.55 1.15
C ASP A 132 11.59 14.71 0.12
N GLY A 133 10.91 13.75 -0.53
CA GLY A 133 11.51 12.87 -1.53
C GLY A 133 12.13 11.59 -0.95
N THR A 134 11.98 11.34 0.34
CA THR A 134 12.46 10.12 1.00
C THR A 134 11.44 8.99 0.98
N ILE A 135 11.93 7.76 1.12
CA ILE A 135 11.13 6.57 1.42
C ILE A 135 11.62 6.04 2.78
N ALA A 136 10.74 6.02 3.77
CA ALA A 136 10.98 5.40 5.06
C ALA A 136 10.56 3.92 5.02
N ILE A 137 11.38 3.04 5.59
CA ILE A 137 11.17 1.60 5.64
C ILE A 137 10.86 1.19 7.08
N TYR A 138 9.80 0.39 7.26
CA TYR A 138 9.36 -0.12 8.54
C TYR A 138 9.14 -1.63 8.46
N ARG A 139 9.72 -2.38 9.39
CA ARG A 139 9.38 -3.78 9.63
C ARG A 139 8.09 -3.87 10.43
N MET A 140 7.10 -4.59 9.91
CA MET A 140 5.75 -4.61 10.50
C MET A 140 5.64 -5.44 11.78
N PHE A 141 6.59 -6.32 12.07
CA PHE A 141 6.58 -7.14 13.29
C PHE A 141 7.48 -6.59 14.39
N VAL A 142 7.92 -5.34 14.22
CA VAL A 142 8.73 -4.63 15.20
C VAL A 142 7.84 -3.63 15.93
N THR A 143 7.68 -3.80 17.24
CA THR A 143 6.86 -2.93 18.09
C THR A 143 7.67 -1.81 18.73
N ASN A 144 6.99 -0.72 19.09
CA ASN A 144 7.55 0.50 19.70
C ASN A 144 8.62 1.14 18.81
N HIS A 145 8.30 1.24 17.53
CA HIS A 145 9.21 1.72 16.49
C HIS A 145 9.29 3.25 16.52
N PHE A 146 10.42 3.80 16.96
CA PHE A 146 10.60 5.24 17.11
C PHE A 146 11.28 5.91 15.91
N LEU A 147 12.07 5.17 15.13
CA LEU A 147 12.77 5.66 13.95
C LEU A 147 12.76 4.58 12.86
N PRO A 148 12.58 4.93 11.59
CA PRO A 148 12.52 3.96 10.49
C PRO A 148 13.75 3.03 10.45
N ASP A 149 13.55 1.79 9.99
CA ASP A 149 14.65 0.81 9.81
C ASP A 149 15.59 1.21 8.67
N GLY A 150 15.10 2.04 7.76
CA GLY A 150 15.83 2.51 6.59
C GLY A 150 15.23 3.79 6.03
N ILE A 151 16.08 4.66 5.46
CA ILE A 151 15.63 5.82 4.69
C ILE A 151 16.34 5.80 3.33
N ILE A 152 15.56 5.81 2.26
CA ILE A 152 16.06 5.91 0.88
C ILE A 152 15.79 7.34 0.39
N PRO A 153 16.82 8.16 0.10
CA PRO A 153 16.64 9.46 -0.54
C PRO A 153 16.33 9.25 -2.03
N ALA A 154 15.06 9.06 -2.36
CA ALA A 154 14.66 8.59 -3.67
C ALA A 154 14.60 9.71 -4.72
N HIS A 155 13.98 10.82 -4.35
CA HIS A 155 13.76 11.98 -5.20
C HIS A 155 14.21 13.26 -4.48
N THR A 156 14.45 14.31 -5.25
CA THR A 156 14.74 15.65 -4.69
C THR A 156 13.46 16.49 -4.51
N SER A 157 12.34 15.95 -4.96
CA SER A 157 11.02 16.57 -4.90
C SER A 157 10.01 15.57 -4.33
N LYS A 158 8.80 16.07 -4.04
CA LYS A 158 7.72 15.27 -3.46
C LYS A 158 7.44 14.01 -4.27
N ILE A 159 7.39 12.87 -3.59
CA ILE A 159 6.94 11.61 -4.18
C ILE A 159 5.42 11.65 -4.33
N ASN A 160 4.93 11.42 -5.53
CA ASN A 160 3.50 11.46 -5.84
C ASN A 160 2.82 10.11 -5.61
N SER A 161 3.51 9.01 -5.87
CA SER A 161 3.00 7.66 -5.66
C SER A 161 4.13 6.68 -5.41
N ILE A 162 3.82 5.64 -4.64
CA ILE A 162 4.71 4.53 -4.33
C ILE A 162 3.95 3.21 -4.52
N VAL A 163 4.61 2.23 -5.12
CA VAL A 163 4.12 0.86 -5.29
C VAL A 163 5.27 -0.08 -4.99
N ALA A 164 5.02 -1.23 -4.38
CA ALA A 164 6.03 -2.23 -4.11
C ALA A 164 5.57 -3.60 -4.59
N ASP A 165 6.52 -4.45 -4.93
CA ASP A 165 6.31 -5.88 -5.11
C ASP A 165 7.18 -6.65 -4.10
N THR A 166 7.60 -7.88 -4.42
CA THR A 166 8.40 -8.72 -3.53
C THR A 166 9.88 -8.32 -3.45
N THR A 167 10.41 -7.65 -4.48
CA THR A 167 11.86 -7.34 -4.59
C THR A 167 12.15 -5.87 -4.82
N SER A 168 11.19 -5.11 -5.33
CA SER A 168 11.39 -3.78 -5.87
C SER A 168 10.33 -2.80 -5.39
N ILE A 169 10.73 -1.52 -5.32
CA ILE A 169 9.87 -0.39 -5.02
C ILE A 169 9.87 0.53 -6.24
N LEU A 170 8.70 0.95 -6.69
CA LEU A 170 8.52 1.94 -7.73
C LEU A 170 8.03 3.25 -7.11
N THR A 171 8.66 4.35 -7.49
CA THR A 171 8.28 5.70 -7.05
C THR A 171 8.27 6.65 -8.23
N ASN A 172 7.41 7.67 -8.19
CA ASN A 172 7.45 8.77 -9.14
C ASN A 172 7.41 10.13 -8.45
N ASP A 173 8.06 11.09 -9.08
CA ASP A 173 7.92 12.51 -8.77
C ASP A 173 7.26 13.25 -9.97
N SER A 174 7.46 14.56 -10.11
CA SER A 174 6.89 15.31 -11.22
C SER A 174 7.51 15.01 -12.60
N GLU A 175 8.72 14.42 -12.63
CA GLU A 175 9.52 14.29 -13.86
C GLU A 175 10.03 12.87 -14.13
N THR A 176 10.19 12.06 -13.08
CA THR A 176 10.89 10.80 -13.14
C THR A 176 10.13 9.68 -12.43
N ILE A 177 10.28 8.48 -12.99
CA ILE A 177 9.96 7.23 -12.34
C ILE A 177 11.27 6.56 -11.97
N LYS A 178 11.37 6.05 -10.74
CA LYS A 178 12.53 5.33 -10.24
C LYS A 178 12.12 4.00 -9.64
N ALA A 179 12.86 2.95 -9.98
CA ALA A 179 12.76 1.66 -9.31
C ALA A 179 13.97 1.43 -8.40
N TRP A 180 13.72 0.80 -7.26
CA TRP A 180 14.69 0.54 -6.21
C TRP A 180 14.64 -0.92 -5.82
N ASP A 181 15.80 -1.55 -5.68
CA ASP A 181 15.89 -2.90 -5.14
C ASP A 181 15.80 -2.85 -3.60
N ILE A 182 14.87 -3.61 -3.01
CA ILE A 182 14.58 -3.58 -1.57
C ILE A 182 15.78 -4.05 -0.75
N ALA A 183 16.50 -5.06 -1.22
CA ALA A 183 17.59 -5.68 -0.45
C ALA A 183 18.84 -4.79 -0.41
N THR A 184 19.18 -4.15 -1.53
CA THR A 184 20.37 -3.32 -1.68
C THR A 184 20.10 -1.84 -1.44
N GLN A 185 18.83 -1.42 -1.43
CA GLN A 185 18.39 -0.03 -1.34
C GLN A 185 18.99 0.87 -2.43
N LYS A 186 19.30 0.30 -3.59
CA LYS A 186 19.91 1.00 -4.73
C LYS A 186 18.91 1.20 -5.84
N ASN A 187 19.03 2.33 -6.53
CA ASN A 187 18.29 2.60 -7.75
C ASN A 187 18.73 1.62 -8.85
N THR A 188 17.76 0.90 -9.42
CA THR A 188 17.97 -0.05 -10.52
C THR A 188 17.49 0.49 -11.86
N PHE A 189 16.55 1.43 -11.85
CA PHE A 189 15.94 1.99 -13.04
C PHE A 189 15.55 3.44 -12.84
N THR A 190 15.75 4.26 -13.88
CA THR A 190 15.28 5.65 -13.94
C THR A 190 14.72 5.92 -15.32
N HIS A 191 13.53 6.50 -15.39
CA HIS A 191 12.87 6.88 -16.64
C HIS A 191 12.22 8.25 -16.52
N SER A 192 12.51 9.15 -17.46
CA SER A 192 12.08 10.55 -17.43
C SER A 192 10.94 10.78 -18.42
N ARG A 193 9.72 10.84 -17.91
CA ARG A 193 8.48 11.08 -18.68
C ARG A 193 7.48 11.75 -17.73
N LYS A 194 6.31 12.19 -18.20
CA LYS A 194 5.24 12.66 -17.30
C LYS A 194 4.29 11.52 -16.98
N GLN A 195 3.85 11.46 -15.73
CA GLN A 195 3.04 10.36 -15.23
C GLN A 195 1.93 10.84 -14.32
N LYS A 196 0.81 10.13 -14.38
CA LYS A 196 -0.31 10.33 -13.48
C LYS A 196 -0.48 9.17 -12.51
N ALA A 197 -0.41 7.94 -13.03
CA ALA A 197 -0.47 6.73 -12.25
C ALA A 197 0.67 5.79 -12.62
N ILE A 198 1.07 4.96 -11.66
CA ILE A 198 2.12 3.95 -11.80
C ILE A 198 1.64 2.61 -11.26
N ALA A 199 2.16 1.52 -11.79
CA ALA A 199 2.01 0.17 -11.24
C ALA A 199 3.26 -0.66 -11.52
N LEU A 200 3.48 -1.69 -10.71
CA LEU A 200 4.65 -2.55 -10.76
C LEU A 200 4.23 -4.01 -10.70
N LYS A 201 4.85 -4.84 -11.55
CA LYS A 201 4.82 -6.29 -11.38
C LYS A 201 6.14 -6.90 -11.83
N ASP A 202 6.91 -7.42 -10.87
CA ASP A 202 8.20 -8.03 -11.10
C ASP A 202 9.16 -7.04 -11.81
N SER A 203 9.61 -7.33 -13.04
CA SER A 203 10.44 -6.41 -13.82
C SER A 203 9.66 -5.45 -14.72
N LEU A 204 8.33 -5.53 -14.74
CA LEU A 204 7.47 -4.73 -15.60
C LEU A 204 6.95 -3.52 -14.84
N ILE A 205 7.26 -2.34 -15.37
CA ILE A 205 6.77 -1.06 -14.88
C ILE A 205 5.68 -0.58 -15.82
N TYR A 206 4.55 -0.19 -15.24
CA TYR A 206 3.44 0.44 -15.96
C TYR A 206 3.28 1.87 -15.50
N PHE A 207 3.01 2.76 -16.44
CA PHE A 207 2.71 4.16 -16.11
C PHE A 207 1.74 4.75 -17.13
N SER A 208 0.96 5.74 -16.71
CA SER A 208 0.09 6.49 -17.60
C SER A 208 0.58 7.90 -17.82
N ASP A 209 0.38 8.44 -19.03
CA ASP A 209 0.25 9.89 -19.16
C ASP A 209 -1.19 10.32 -18.85
N GLU A 210 -1.72 11.33 -19.54
CA GLU A 210 -3.11 11.75 -19.35
C GLU A 210 -4.08 10.62 -19.71
N ALA A 211 -3.91 9.91 -20.83
CA ALA A 211 -4.93 8.96 -21.31
C ALA A 211 -4.34 7.62 -21.80
N SER A 212 -3.03 7.51 -21.98
CA SER A 212 -2.38 6.31 -22.51
C SER A 212 -1.62 5.58 -21.41
N VAL A 213 -1.69 4.26 -21.41
CA VAL A 213 -0.88 3.39 -20.54
C VAL A 213 0.28 2.82 -21.33
N TYR A 214 1.45 2.86 -20.72
CA TYR A 214 2.70 2.35 -21.24
C TYR A 214 3.23 1.27 -20.30
N MET A 215 4.04 0.40 -20.88
CA MET A 215 4.78 -0.64 -20.19
C MET A 215 6.25 -0.53 -20.58
N VAL A 216 7.13 -0.70 -19.61
CA VAL A 216 8.57 -0.82 -19.82
C VAL A 216 9.10 -2.00 -19.01
N ASP A 217 9.83 -2.90 -19.68
CA ASP A 217 10.60 -3.94 -18.99
C ASP A 217 11.94 -3.35 -18.55
N THR A 218 12.25 -3.40 -17.25
CA THR A 218 13.50 -2.86 -16.70
C THR A 218 14.75 -3.56 -17.23
N ARG A 219 14.63 -4.78 -17.76
CA ARG A 219 15.74 -5.57 -18.31
C ARG A 219 16.07 -5.18 -19.76
N GLU A 220 15.03 -4.90 -20.55
CA GLU A 220 15.17 -4.57 -21.98
C GLU A 220 15.19 -3.06 -22.25
N GLY A 221 14.58 -2.27 -21.36
CA GLY A 221 14.43 -0.82 -21.50
C GLY A 221 13.48 -0.38 -22.60
N LYS A 222 12.74 -1.31 -23.23
CA LYS A 222 11.83 -1.01 -24.34
C LYS A 222 10.48 -0.55 -23.82
N GLU A 223 10.11 0.68 -24.14
CA GLU A 223 8.77 1.23 -23.91
C GLU A 223 7.78 0.74 -24.97
N VAL A 224 6.64 0.24 -24.52
CA VAL A 224 5.52 -0.21 -25.36
C VAL A 224 4.26 0.47 -24.87
N LYS A 225 3.53 1.12 -25.77
CA LYS A 225 2.19 1.61 -25.48
C LYS A 225 1.20 0.45 -25.50
N LEU A 226 0.47 0.25 -24.40
CA LEU A 226 -0.51 -0.84 -24.29
C LEU A 226 -1.86 -0.43 -24.87
N PHE A 227 -2.40 0.70 -24.43
CA PHE A 227 -3.73 1.16 -24.84
C PHE A 227 -3.92 2.67 -24.63
N THR A 228 -5.03 3.21 -25.16
CA THR A 228 -5.45 4.61 -24.95
C THR A 228 -6.89 4.65 -24.46
N ALA A 229 -7.11 5.20 -23.27
CA ALA A 229 -8.44 5.49 -22.75
C ALA A 229 -9.06 6.73 -23.44
N MET A 230 -10.38 6.84 -23.38
CA MET A 230 -11.09 8.02 -23.90
C MET A 230 -10.98 9.25 -22.99
N ASN A 231 -10.71 9.02 -21.71
CA ASN A 231 -10.70 10.03 -20.66
C ASN A 231 -9.41 9.91 -19.82
N GLU A 232 -9.15 10.92 -18.99
CA GLU A 232 -7.97 10.96 -18.14
C GLU A 232 -7.87 9.73 -17.22
N ILE A 233 -6.69 9.13 -17.12
CA ILE A 233 -6.39 7.99 -16.24
C ILE A 233 -6.07 8.49 -14.83
N THR A 234 -6.75 7.90 -13.86
CA THR A 234 -6.61 8.23 -12.44
C THR A 234 -5.84 7.18 -11.65
N SER A 235 -5.93 5.91 -12.04
CA SER A 235 -5.26 4.80 -11.36
C SER A 235 -4.93 3.66 -12.32
N ILE A 236 -3.87 2.90 -12.03
CA ILE A 236 -3.45 1.71 -12.77
C ILE A 236 -3.19 0.59 -11.76
N SER A 237 -3.51 -0.64 -12.15
CA SER A 237 -3.10 -1.84 -11.42
C SER A 237 -2.75 -2.95 -12.41
N SER A 238 -1.84 -3.82 -12.01
CA SER A 238 -1.29 -4.88 -12.85
C SER A 238 -1.11 -6.19 -12.09
N THR A 239 -1.31 -7.29 -12.80
CA THR A 239 -0.94 -8.65 -12.41
C THR A 239 0.04 -9.22 -13.43
N SER A 240 0.36 -10.50 -13.34
CA SER A 240 1.33 -11.14 -14.25
C SER A 240 0.92 -11.09 -15.72
N ASN A 241 -0.39 -11.12 -16.03
CA ASN A 241 -0.89 -11.14 -17.39
C ASN A 241 -1.85 -10.00 -17.72
N SER A 242 -2.35 -9.26 -16.73
CA SER A 242 -3.43 -8.30 -16.91
C SER A 242 -3.04 -6.92 -16.41
N VAL A 243 -3.50 -5.89 -17.12
CA VAL A 243 -3.34 -4.49 -16.74
C VAL A 243 -4.68 -3.82 -16.88
N ALA A 244 -5.11 -3.11 -15.84
CA ALA A 244 -6.31 -2.30 -15.87
C ALA A 244 -6.01 -0.86 -15.43
N ALA A 245 -6.73 0.08 -16.02
CA ALA A 245 -6.68 1.49 -15.71
C ALA A 245 -8.09 2.04 -15.52
N GLY A 246 -8.24 2.94 -14.56
CA GLY A 246 -9.48 3.62 -14.23
C GLY A 246 -9.42 5.04 -14.73
N THR A 247 -10.57 5.57 -15.15
CA THR A 247 -10.66 6.92 -15.69
C THR A 247 -11.43 7.88 -14.79
N ILE A 248 -11.28 9.17 -15.07
CA ILE A 248 -12.07 10.25 -14.47
C ILE A 248 -13.58 10.15 -14.82
N SER A 249 -13.95 9.43 -15.89
CA SER A 249 -15.34 9.19 -16.29
C SER A 249 -16.00 7.99 -15.60
N GLY A 250 -15.23 7.16 -14.89
CA GLY A 250 -15.75 5.94 -14.29
C GLY A 250 -15.60 4.68 -15.16
N ASP A 251 -14.85 4.77 -16.26
CA ASP A 251 -14.58 3.64 -17.15
C ASP A 251 -13.34 2.87 -16.67
N ILE A 252 -13.39 1.55 -16.82
CA ILE A 252 -12.24 0.65 -16.68
C ILE A 252 -11.77 0.26 -18.08
N VAL A 253 -10.50 0.52 -18.38
CA VAL A 253 -9.83 0.08 -19.60
C VAL A 253 -8.82 -0.97 -19.23
N TYR A 254 -8.86 -2.14 -19.87
CA TYR A 254 -7.99 -3.25 -19.52
C TYR A 254 -7.54 -4.05 -20.73
N THR A 255 -6.43 -4.77 -20.55
CA THR A 255 -5.92 -5.78 -21.47
C THR A 255 -5.47 -7.01 -20.67
N ILE A 256 -5.73 -8.18 -21.23
CA ILE A 256 -5.28 -9.48 -20.72
C ILE A 256 -4.33 -10.07 -21.76
N ASN A 257 -3.17 -10.56 -21.34
CA ASN A 257 -2.13 -11.13 -22.21
C ASN A 257 -1.71 -10.19 -23.35
N GLN A 258 -1.73 -8.86 -23.13
CA GLN A 258 -1.47 -7.84 -24.16
C GLN A 258 -2.37 -8.00 -25.40
N SER A 259 -3.57 -8.56 -25.22
CA SER A 259 -4.58 -8.64 -26.27
C SER A 259 -5.23 -7.28 -26.50
N LYS A 260 -6.18 -7.24 -27.44
CA LYS A 260 -6.91 -6.00 -27.76
C LYS A 260 -7.56 -5.43 -26.49
N GLU A 261 -7.36 -4.13 -26.27
CA GLU A 261 -7.96 -3.38 -25.18
C GLU A 261 -9.49 -3.51 -25.17
N ARG A 262 -10.05 -3.61 -23.96
CA ARG A 262 -11.47 -3.59 -23.69
C ARG A 262 -11.78 -2.41 -22.77
N THR A 263 -12.98 -1.86 -22.91
CA THR A 263 -13.46 -0.76 -22.09
C THR A 263 -14.80 -1.13 -21.51
N PHE A 264 -15.01 -0.78 -20.25
CA PHE A 264 -16.23 -1.09 -19.53
C PHE A 264 -16.62 0.08 -18.62
N ALA A 265 -17.88 0.51 -18.70
CA ALA A 265 -18.42 1.59 -17.87
C ALA A 265 -18.82 1.04 -16.50
N ALA A 266 -17.86 1.00 -15.57
CA ALA A 266 -18.05 0.43 -14.25
C ALA A 266 -18.78 1.39 -13.30
N HIS A 267 -18.46 2.67 -13.38
CA HIS A 267 -18.89 3.71 -12.45
C HIS A 267 -19.47 4.93 -13.18
N THR A 268 -20.18 5.77 -12.43
CA THR A 268 -20.79 7.01 -12.95
C THR A 268 -19.97 8.27 -12.69
N LYS A 269 -18.97 8.17 -11.81
CA LYS A 269 -18.00 9.21 -11.46
C LYS A 269 -16.58 8.65 -11.48
N LYS A 270 -15.58 9.52 -11.28
CA LYS A 270 -14.15 9.18 -11.29
C LYS A 270 -13.84 7.95 -10.44
N ILE A 271 -12.99 7.07 -10.97
CA ILE A 271 -12.39 5.97 -10.20
C ILE A 271 -11.23 6.57 -9.39
N ASN A 272 -11.27 6.42 -8.06
CA ASN A 272 -10.21 6.89 -7.18
C ASN A 272 -9.07 5.86 -7.09
N ASN A 273 -9.44 4.58 -7.06
CA ASN A 273 -8.50 3.48 -6.93
C ASN A 273 -9.08 2.23 -7.59
N LEU A 274 -8.21 1.36 -8.11
CA LEU A 274 -8.60 0.05 -8.59
C LEU A 274 -7.48 -0.96 -8.35
N VAL A 275 -7.84 -2.21 -8.17
CA VAL A 275 -6.90 -3.32 -7.98
C VAL A 275 -7.30 -4.49 -8.88
N VAL A 276 -6.36 -4.98 -9.68
CA VAL A 276 -6.51 -6.21 -10.47
C VAL A 276 -6.09 -7.39 -9.61
N SER A 277 -6.87 -8.47 -9.61
CA SER A 277 -6.55 -9.70 -8.90
C SER A 277 -6.78 -10.94 -9.77
N MET A 278 -5.92 -11.95 -9.57
CA MET A 278 -6.00 -13.28 -10.20
C MET A 278 -6.12 -13.28 -11.73
N ASP A 279 -5.63 -12.25 -12.44
CA ASP A 279 -5.76 -12.08 -13.89
C ASP A 279 -7.23 -12.13 -14.42
N ARG A 280 -8.22 -11.98 -13.53
CA ARG A 280 -9.65 -12.12 -13.87
C ARG A 280 -10.49 -11.01 -13.30
N TYR A 281 -10.23 -10.58 -12.07
CA TYR A 281 -11.10 -9.66 -11.38
C TYR A 281 -10.49 -8.28 -11.26
N VAL A 282 -11.35 -7.26 -11.29
CA VAL A 282 -11.00 -5.88 -10.92
C VAL A 282 -11.94 -5.45 -9.82
N VAL A 283 -11.38 -4.94 -8.72
CA VAL A 283 -12.14 -4.21 -7.71
C VAL A 283 -11.83 -2.73 -7.87
N SER A 284 -12.86 -1.91 -8.04
CA SER A 284 -12.73 -0.47 -8.25
C SER A 284 -13.53 0.30 -7.22
N ALA A 285 -12.93 1.37 -6.71
CA ALA A 285 -13.53 2.30 -5.77
C ALA A 285 -13.68 3.67 -6.44
N SER A 286 -14.87 4.26 -6.33
CA SER A 286 -15.25 5.47 -7.08
C SER A 286 -15.84 6.55 -6.19
N SER A 287 -15.80 7.79 -6.69
CA SER A 287 -16.53 8.92 -6.11
C SER A 287 -18.05 8.82 -6.26
N ASP A 288 -18.57 7.78 -6.92
CA ASP A 288 -20.01 7.48 -6.91
C ASP A 288 -20.47 6.71 -5.67
N GLU A 289 -19.64 6.67 -4.62
CA GLU A 289 -19.96 6.08 -3.31
C GLU A 289 -20.15 4.56 -3.38
N THR A 290 -19.50 3.93 -4.37
CA THR A 290 -19.55 2.48 -4.56
C THR A 290 -18.18 1.84 -4.77
N ILE A 291 -18.10 0.58 -4.34
CA ILE A 291 -17.06 -0.37 -4.71
C ILE A 291 -17.70 -1.40 -5.64
N SER A 292 -17.10 -1.62 -6.80
CA SER A 292 -17.58 -2.63 -7.78
C SER A 292 -16.57 -3.77 -7.91
N LEU A 293 -17.08 -4.99 -7.99
CA LEU A 293 -16.34 -6.17 -8.46
C LEU A 293 -16.71 -6.45 -9.92
N PHE A 294 -15.71 -6.48 -10.79
CA PHE A 294 -15.85 -6.72 -12.22
C PHE A 294 -15.08 -7.96 -12.65
N ASP A 295 -15.72 -8.84 -13.42
CA ASP A 295 -15.09 -10.01 -14.07
C ASP A 295 -14.64 -9.61 -15.48
N MET A 296 -13.33 -9.55 -15.71
CA MET A 296 -12.72 -9.18 -16.98
C MET A 296 -12.87 -10.25 -18.07
N GLU A 297 -13.05 -11.52 -17.67
CA GLU A 297 -13.21 -12.62 -18.62
C GLU A 297 -14.59 -12.56 -19.26
N ASN A 298 -15.63 -12.47 -18.42
CA ASN A 298 -17.03 -12.39 -18.82
C ASN A 298 -17.45 -10.98 -19.26
N GLY A 299 -16.74 -9.95 -18.79
CA GLY A 299 -17.02 -8.55 -19.11
C GLY A 299 -18.25 -8.00 -18.40
N GLU A 300 -18.52 -8.44 -17.18
CA GLU A 300 -19.71 -8.07 -16.40
C GLU A 300 -19.39 -7.67 -14.95
N ILE A 301 -20.30 -6.90 -14.35
CA ILE A 301 -20.22 -6.56 -12.93
C ILE A 301 -20.83 -7.70 -12.14
N VAL A 302 -20.02 -8.27 -11.25
CA VAL A 302 -20.41 -9.35 -10.37
C VAL A 302 -21.21 -8.80 -9.19
N GLU A 303 -20.71 -7.72 -8.57
CA GLU A 303 -21.39 -7.07 -7.44
C GLU A 303 -21.02 -5.58 -7.33
N ARG A 304 -21.94 -4.79 -6.77
CA ARG A 304 -21.68 -3.43 -6.28
C ARG A 304 -22.05 -3.31 -4.80
N LYS A 305 -21.18 -2.69 -4.02
CA LYS A 305 -21.41 -2.36 -2.61
C LYS A 305 -21.38 -0.85 -2.45
N SER A 306 -22.40 -0.30 -1.79
CA SER A 306 -22.44 1.13 -1.46
C SER A 306 -21.70 1.36 -0.15
N THR A 307 -20.86 2.39 -0.12
CA THR A 307 -20.10 2.79 1.07
C THR A 307 -20.67 4.04 1.73
N GLY A 308 -21.42 4.87 0.98
CA GLY A 308 -21.93 6.17 1.45
C GLY A 308 -20.96 7.35 1.28
N ILE A 309 -19.77 7.13 0.73
CA ILE A 309 -18.66 8.10 0.77
C ILE A 309 -17.98 8.24 -0.58
N GLU A 310 -17.65 9.46 -0.99
CA GLU A 310 -16.99 9.68 -2.28
C GLU A 310 -15.48 9.34 -2.28
N SER A 311 -14.81 9.32 -1.11
CA SER A 311 -13.36 9.14 -1.02
C SER A 311 -12.95 7.72 -0.67
N VAL A 312 -13.50 6.74 -1.39
CA VAL A 312 -13.18 5.33 -1.14
C VAL A 312 -11.83 4.97 -1.79
N THR A 313 -10.94 4.41 -0.98
CA THR A 313 -9.78 3.64 -1.43
C THR A 313 -10.04 2.17 -1.15
N VAL A 314 -9.46 1.28 -1.93
CA VAL A 314 -9.64 -0.16 -1.75
C VAL A 314 -8.31 -0.87 -1.88
N SER A 315 -8.12 -1.91 -1.08
CA SER A 315 -6.97 -2.81 -1.17
C SER A 315 -7.42 -4.26 -1.15
N LEU A 316 -6.69 -5.12 -1.87
CA LEU A 316 -6.96 -6.54 -1.95
C LEU A 316 -5.72 -7.36 -1.58
N PRO A 317 -5.89 -8.53 -0.95
CA PRO A 317 -4.84 -9.52 -0.82
C PRO A 317 -4.45 -10.09 -2.18
N THR A 318 -3.25 -10.68 -2.28
CA THR A 318 -2.83 -11.34 -3.53
C THR A 318 -3.37 -12.77 -3.68
N ASP A 319 -3.73 -13.41 -2.57
CA ASP A 319 -4.23 -14.78 -2.51
C ASP A 319 -5.75 -14.90 -2.62
N THR A 320 -6.48 -13.79 -2.49
CA THR A 320 -7.94 -13.79 -2.58
C THR A 320 -8.47 -12.47 -3.13
N VAL A 321 -9.62 -12.52 -3.79
CA VAL A 321 -10.42 -11.34 -4.17
C VAL A 321 -11.67 -11.20 -3.28
N ASN A 322 -11.88 -12.16 -2.37
CA ASN A 322 -13.09 -12.22 -1.57
C ASN A 322 -13.11 -11.17 -0.49
N ILE A 323 -11.97 -10.74 0.03
CA ILE A 323 -11.89 -9.76 1.13
C ILE A 323 -11.19 -8.51 0.62
N TYR A 324 -11.71 -7.35 1.01
CA TYR A 324 -11.09 -6.06 0.73
C TYR A 324 -11.16 -5.16 1.96
N ALA A 325 -10.22 -4.22 2.06
CA ALA A 325 -10.22 -3.17 3.07
C ALA A 325 -10.40 -1.80 2.42
N TYR A 326 -11.15 -0.92 3.08
CA TYR A 326 -11.45 0.45 2.64
C TYR A 326 -11.58 1.40 3.84
N ALA A 327 -11.40 2.70 3.60
CA ALA A 327 -11.63 3.74 4.60
C ALA A 327 -13.12 4.17 4.64
N ASN A 328 -13.71 4.22 5.84
CA ASN A 328 -15.12 4.55 6.07
C ASN A 328 -15.36 6.05 6.42
N GLU A 329 -16.61 6.43 6.77
CA GLU A 329 -17.02 7.84 6.99
C GLU A 329 -16.37 8.43 8.23
N ASP A 330 -16.17 7.57 9.23
CA ASP A 330 -15.52 7.91 10.48
C ASP A 330 -14.00 8.02 10.33
N GLY A 331 -13.48 7.72 9.13
CA GLY A 331 -12.06 7.73 8.83
C GLY A 331 -11.31 6.52 9.39
N GLU A 332 -12.04 5.46 9.72
CA GLU A 332 -11.55 4.18 10.24
C GLU A 332 -11.47 3.11 9.13
N LEU A 333 -10.72 2.05 9.39
CA LEU A 333 -10.54 0.95 8.44
C LEU A 333 -11.71 -0.02 8.57
N SER A 334 -12.35 -0.33 7.45
CA SER A 334 -13.44 -1.30 7.38
C SER A 334 -13.10 -2.40 6.38
N ALA A 335 -13.58 -3.62 6.65
CA ALA A 335 -13.50 -4.73 5.73
C ALA A 335 -14.83 -4.95 5.02
N GLY A 336 -14.77 -5.49 3.80
CA GLY A 336 -15.92 -6.03 3.10
C GLY A 336 -15.58 -7.34 2.42
N SER A 337 -16.62 -8.07 2.01
CA SER A 337 -16.49 -9.34 1.31
C SER A 337 -17.33 -9.44 0.04
N PHE A 338 -16.74 -10.07 -0.98
CA PHE A 338 -17.37 -10.48 -2.25
C PHE A 338 -17.56 -12.01 -2.34
N GLU A 339 -17.25 -12.76 -1.29
CA GLU A 339 -17.28 -14.23 -1.29
C GLU A 339 -18.61 -14.79 -1.79
N GLU A 340 -19.73 -14.28 -1.27
CA GLU A 340 -21.06 -14.72 -1.72
C GLU A 340 -21.33 -14.44 -3.19
N ALA A 341 -20.81 -13.34 -3.73
CA ALA A 341 -21.04 -12.97 -5.11
C ALA A 341 -20.21 -13.82 -6.07
N ILE A 342 -18.97 -14.16 -5.66
CA ILE A 342 -18.09 -15.04 -6.42
C ILE A 342 -18.65 -16.47 -6.43
N LEU A 343 -19.12 -16.98 -5.29
CA LEU A 343 -19.76 -18.30 -5.20
C LEU A 343 -21.03 -18.44 -6.06
N ARG A 344 -21.65 -17.34 -6.52
CA ARG A 344 -22.82 -17.38 -7.41
C ARG A 344 -22.44 -17.55 -8.90
N ILE A 345 -21.19 -17.26 -9.26
CA ILE A 345 -20.72 -17.24 -10.65
C ILE A 345 -19.65 -18.29 -10.96
N GLU A 346 -19.05 -18.92 -9.94
CA GLU A 346 -18.27 -20.16 -10.06
C GLU A 346 -19.20 -21.39 -10.10
#